data_AF-A0A3S8V2X9-F1
#
_entry.id   AF-A0A3S8V2X9-F1
#
_cell.length_a   1.000
_cell.length_b   1.000
_cell.length_c   1.000
_cell.angle_alpha   90.00
_cell.angle_beta   90.00
_cell.angle_gamma   90.00
#
_symmetry.space_group_name_H-M   'P 1'
#
loop_
_entity.id
_entity.type
_entity.pdbx_description
1 polymer ?
#
loop_
_entity_poly.entity_id
_entity_poly.type
_entity_poly.pdbx_seq_one_letter_code
_entity_poly.pdbx_strand_id
1 'polypeptide(L)'
;MTISFENQVAVITGAGGGLGRTYALLLASKGAKVVVNDLGANVSGDLNIQKERMRPADKVVDEILSLGGKAVANYDSVENGSKIIDTAIKNYGRIDILINNAGILRDISFAKMTDKDFNLVMEIHLKGTYNCTKAAWPYMQKQNYGRILITSSGSGLFGNFGQVNYSSAKSSLLGFGKSLAFEGSKKNIFVNCIAPLAGTRMTETVMSKDLVNLLKPDYVAPVACYLVSDKCLENGSVFEVGAGWVSKIRYERSPGIFFPLNFTIDDVESNWLKIINFSEINKNTYPETLQDSMTLVLNEVLTKTNTKQKNFSNSYKIFKLMDAYLKANPKNAMGIVNNIQCIFEFIIKSSESGTSDQYFTMDLKNDNGNIKEGHSKNPDAVFILSDKLFTEICTGKLNPRLAVQKGIINVKGNTSSMMKFNKDIFPPINEELIEKKLEDALKIYIKGSNNKNIDKLRDLKIKSASILETIFNQISSGEGQKKLEKVKYIYQLDLLTKGSAPISFTLDLKSNPPTAFFGTPEKFDAQFTMTDENFYNIMTGALNPQAAFIQGKMKIKGSMAAAMKFTPDLFKTSAKI
;
A
#
# COMPACT_ATOMS: atom_id res chain seq x y z
N MET A 1 4.24 33.63 -3.21
CA MET A 1 4.25 32.98 -4.55
C MET A 1 2.83 32.97 -5.08
N THR A 2 2.59 33.53 -6.26
CA THR A 2 1.28 33.61 -6.92
C THR A 2 1.05 32.38 -7.81
N ILE A 3 -0.19 31.89 -7.91
CA ILE A 3 -0.56 30.81 -8.84
C ILE A 3 -0.40 31.33 -10.28
N SER A 4 0.27 30.56 -11.14
CA SER A 4 0.53 30.84 -12.55
C SER A 4 0.25 29.60 -13.40
N PHE A 5 -0.18 29.81 -14.64
CA PHE A 5 -0.45 28.78 -15.65
C PHE A 5 0.38 29.00 -16.92
N GLU A 6 1.49 29.73 -16.80
CA GLU A 6 2.42 29.94 -17.91
C GLU A 6 2.86 28.60 -18.52
N ASN A 7 2.93 28.57 -19.85
CA ASN A 7 3.30 27.40 -20.65
C ASN A 7 2.32 26.22 -20.56
N GLN A 8 1.17 26.37 -19.91
CA GLN A 8 0.12 25.36 -19.88
C GLN A 8 -0.96 25.63 -20.92
N VAL A 9 -1.57 24.56 -21.43
CA VAL A 9 -2.69 24.61 -22.37
C VAL A 9 -3.95 24.10 -21.69
N ALA A 10 -4.98 24.94 -21.67
CA ALA A 10 -6.27 24.64 -21.07
C ALA A 10 -7.37 24.52 -22.14
N VAL A 11 -8.15 23.44 -22.06
CA VAL A 11 -9.38 23.27 -22.83
C VAL A 11 -10.56 23.40 -21.87
N ILE A 12 -11.51 24.29 -22.19
CA ILE A 12 -12.73 24.47 -21.41
C ILE A 12 -13.92 24.25 -22.35
N THR A 13 -14.76 23.26 -22.06
CA THR A 13 -15.96 22.98 -22.84
C THR A 13 -17.14 23.83 -22.37
N GLY A 14 -17.97 24.31 -23.30
CA GLY A 14 -19.07 25.24 -22.99
C GLY A 14 -18.56 26.58 -22.45
N ALA A 15 -17.48 27.10 -23.03
CA ALA A 15 -16.79 28.31 -22.58
C ALA A 15 -17.32 29.60 -23.21
N GLY A 16 -18.39 29.55 -24.01
CA GLY A 16 -18.97 30.72 -24.68
C GLY A 16 -19.76 31.66 -23.76
N GLY A 17 -20.02 31.25 -22.50
CA GLY A 17 -20.72 32.06 -21.52
C GLY A 17 -20.67 31.48 -20.10
N GLY A 18 -21.28 32.17 -19.14
CA GLY A 18 -21.42 31.73 -17.75
C GLY A 18 -20.09 31.30 -17.11
N LEU A 19 -20.14 30.18 -16.37
CA LEU A 19 -18.99 29.61 -15.67
C LEU A 19 -17.79 29.34 -16.58
N GLY A 20 -18.01 28.69 -17.73
CA GLY A 20 -16.94 28.33 -18.66
C GLY A 20 -16.18 29.54 -19.19
N ARG A 21 -16.89 30.62 -19.54
CA ARG A 21 -16.28 31.90 -19.94
C ARG A 21 -15.40 32.47 -18.83
N THR A 22 -15.90 32.50 -17.59
CA THR A 22 -15.16 33.06 -16.45
C THR A 22 -13.90 32.23 -16.14
N TYR A 23 -13.96 30.91 -16.28
CA TYR A 23 -12.78 30.04 -16.16
C TYR A 23 -11.74 30.34 -17.24
N ALA A 24 -12.18 30.46 -18.50
CA ALA A 24 -11.31 30.75 -19.63
C ALA A 24 -10.57 32.09 -19.46
N LEU A 25 -11.30 33.15 -19.08
CA LEU A 25 -10.71 34.47 -18.80
C LEU A 25 -9.71 34.43 -17.64
N LEU A 26 -10.07 33.77 -16.54
CA LEU A 26 -9.19 33.70 -15.37
C LEU A 26 -7.90 32.92 -15.67
N LEU A 27 -7.99 31.75 -16.32
CA LEU A 27 -6.81 30.98 -16.72
C LEU A 27 -5.92 31.76 -17.70
N ALA A 28 -6.51 32.42 -18.70
CA ALA A 28 -5.77 33.24 -19.65
C ALA A 28 -5.06 34.42 -18.98
N SER A 29 -5.74 35.11 -18.03
CA SER A 29 -5.14 36.20 -17.24
C SER A 29 -3.94 35.78 -16.39
N LYS A 30 -3.78 34.46 -16.18
CA LYS A 30 -2.69 33.84 -15.43
C LYS A 30 -1.68 33.12 -16.33
N GLY A 31 -1.72 33.36 -17.64
CA GLY A 31 -0.70 32.91 -18.60
C GLY A 31 -1.01 31.62 -19.36
N ALA A 32 -2.18 31.00 -19.14
CA ALA A 32 -2.57 29.80 -19.89
C ALA A 32 -2.86 30.15 -21.37
N LYS A 33 -2.52 29.22 -22.28
CA LYS A 33 -3.04 29.20 -23.65
C LYS A 33 -4.38 28.46 -23.64
N VAL A 34 -5.44 29.10 -24.10
CA VAL A 34 -6.82 28.58 -23.92
C VAL A 34 -7.43 28.10 -25.23
N VAL A 35 -8.08 26.94 -25.21
CA VAL A 35 -9.06 26.55 -26.22
C VAL A 35 -10.46 26.79 -25.66
N VAL A 36 -11.16 27.73 -26.27
CA VAL A 36 -12.53 28.09 -25.93
C VAL A 36 -13.46 27.24 -26.79
N ASN A 37 -13.96 26.12 -26.25
CA ASN A 37 -14.94 25.30 -26.94
C ASN A 37 -16.37 25.77 -26.61
N ASP A 38 -17.17 26.05 -27.62
CA ASP A 38 -18.61 26.23 -27.47
C ASP A 38 -19.36 25.90 -28.77
N LEU A 39 -20.37 25.05 -28.65
CA LEU A 39 -21.21 24.65 -29.79
C LEU A 39 -22.07 25.81 -30.32
N GLY A 40 -22.37 26.81 -29.50
CA GLY A 40 -23.28 27.91 -29.83
C GLY A 40 -24.77 27.57 -29.68
N ALA A 41 -25.09 26.51 -28.93
CA ALA A 41 -26.46 26.09 -28.67
C ALA A 41 -27.15 26.92 -27.56
N ASN A 42 -28.49 26.90 -27.54
CA ASN A 42 -29.27 27.42 -26.41
C ASN A 42 -29.18 26.47 -25.19
N VAL A 43 -29.78 26.87 -24.04
CA VAL A 43 -29.77 26.03 -22.82
C VAL A 43 -30.50 24.69 -22.99
N SER A 44 -31.37 24.57 -23.98
CA SER A 44 -32.11 23.35 -24.31
C SER A 44 -31.36 22.44 -25.30
N GLY A 45 -30.21 22.89 -25.82
CA GLY A 45 -29.39 22.15 -26.78
C GLY A 45 -29.73 22.39 -28.26
N ASP A 46 -30.60 23.36 -28.58
CA ASP A 46 -30.96 23.66 -29.96
C ASP A 46 -29.96 24.66 -30.59
N LEU A 47 -29.60 24.43 -31.85
CA LEU A 47 -28.67 25.29 -32.61
C LEU A 47 -29.41 26.46 -33.27
N ASN A 48 -28.99 27.69 -32.98
CA ASN A 48 -29.46 28.91 -33.66
C ASN A 48 -28.34 29.58 -34.47
N ILE A 49 -27.52 28.78 -35.16
CA ILE A 49 -26.28 29.24 -35.83
C ILE A 49 -26.56 30.30 -36.93
N GLN A 50 -27.76 30.32 -37.52
CA GLN A 50 -28.06 31.19 -38.67
C GLN A 50 -28.32 32.68 -38.32
N LYS A 51 -28.45 33.06 -37.04
CA LYS A 51 -28.86 34.42 -36.65
C LYS A 51 -27.75 35.34 -36.10
N GLU A 52 -26.55 34.82 -35.83
CA GLU A 52 -25.48 35.63 -35.21
C GLU A 52 -24.24 35.75 -36.11
N ARG A 53 -23.72 36.98 -36.23
CA ARG A 53 -22.50 37.30 -37.00
C ARG A 53 -21.23 36.65 -36.41
N MET A 54 -21.24 36.33 -35.11
CA MET A 54 -20.07 35.85 -34.36
C MET A 54 -20.52 34.86 -33.29
N ARG A 55 -19.87 33.70 -33.19
CA ARG A 55 -20.30 32.64 -32.28
C ARG A 55 -19.89 32.95 -30.83
N PRO A 56 -20.53 32.35 -29.82
CA PRO A 56 -20.16 32.56 -28.41
C PRO A 56 -18.67 32.30 -28.11
N ALA A 57 -18.07 31.26 -28.70
CA ALA A 57 -16.64 30.99 -28.54
C ALA A 57 -15.76 32.13 -29.07
N ASP A 58 -16.11 32.71 -30.23
CA ASP A 58 -15.35 33.81 -30.84
C ASP A 58 -15.36 35.06 -29.95
N LYS A 59 -16.51 35.40 -29.38
CA LYS A 59 -16.66 36.55 -28.44
C LYS A 59 -15.70 36.44 -27.27
N VAL A 60 -15.55 35.24 -26.71
CA VAL A 60 -14.66 35.02 -25.55
C VAL A 60 -13.19 34.98 -25.98
N VAL A 61 -12.88 34.44 -27.16
CA VAL A 61 -11.52 34.51 -27.72
C VAL A 61 -11.09 35.96 -27.93
N ASP A 62 -11.91 36.78 -28.59
CA ASP A 62 -11.62 38.20 -28.82
C ASP A 62 -11.41 38.95 -27.51
N GLU A 63 -12.22 38.66 -26.50
CA GLU A 63 -12.05 39.23 -25.16
C GLU A 63 -10.71 38.83 -24.53
N ILE A 64 -10.35 37.55 -24.56
CA ILE A 64 -9.05 37.07 -24.06
C ILE A 64 -7.89 37.74 -24.79
N LEU A 65 -7.96 37.85 -26.12
CA LEU A 65 -6.93 38.48 -26.94
C LEU A 65 -6.82 39.98 -26.61
N SER A 66 -7.95 40.66 -26.41
CA SER A 66 -7.99 42.09 -26.04
C SER A 66 -7.32 42.38 -24.69
N LEU A 67 -7.33 41.40 -23.79
CA LEU A 67 -6.69 41.44 -22.48
C LEU A 67 -5.23 40.94 -22.51
N GLY A 68 -4.66 40.69 -23.70
CA GLY A 68 -3.27 40.24 -23.88
C GLY A 68 -3.04 38.74 -23.66
N GLY A 69 -4.11 37.96 -23.50
CA GLY A 69 -4.04 36.50 -23.36
C GLY A 69 -3.89 35.79 -24.71
N LYS A 70 -3.85 34.45 -24.67
CA LYS A 70 -3.78 33.59 -25.87
C LYS A 70 -4.94 32.62 -25.89
N ALA A 71 -5.77 32.69 -26.92
CA ALA A 71 -6.90 31.80 -27.08
C ALA A 71 -7.18 31.42 -28.54
N VAL A 72 -7.80 30.27 -28.75
CA VAL A 72 -8.34 29.81 -30.03
C VAL A 72 -9.72 29.20 -29.81
N ALA A 73 -10.65 29.41 -30.74
CA ALA A 73 -12.01 28.87 -30.66
C ALA A 73 -12.06 27.41 -31.17
N ASN A 74 -12.99 26.65 -30.62
CA ASN A 74 -13.47 25.39 -31.18
C ASN A 74 -15.01 25.37 -31.15
N TYR A 75 -15.64 24.79 -32.18
CA TYR A 75 -17.10 24.81 -32.35
C TYR A 75 -17.74 23.42 -32.38
N ASP A 76 -16.97 22.37 -32.11
CA ASP A 76 -17.48 21.00 -32.13
C ASP A 76 -18.34 20.71 -30.89
N SER A 77 -19.35 19.85 -31.06
CA SER A 77 -20.06 19.27 -29.92
C SER A 77 -19.10 18.41 -29.09
N VAL A 78 -19.31 18.36 -27.77
CA VAL A 78 -18.57 17.48 -26.85
C VAL A 78 -18.75 16.00 -27.17
N GLU A 79 -19.78 15.64 -27.91
CA GLU A 79 -19.93 14.31 -28.52
C GLU A 79 -18.73 13.95 -29.41
N ASN A 80 -18.09 14.95 -30.03
CA ASN A 80 -16.90 14.82 -30.86
C ASN A 80 -15.63 15.25 -30.11
N GLY A 81 -15.45 14.80 -28.87
CA GLY A 81 -14.37 15.23 -27.99
C GLY A 81 -12.96 15.18 -28.61
N SER A 82 -12.67 14.24 -29.51
CA SER A 82 -11.39 14.17 -30.23
C SER A 82 -11.09 15.43 -31.04
N LYS A 83 -12.08 15.99 -31.74
CA LYS A 83 -11.91 17.22 -32.53
C LYS A 83 -11.60 18.43 -31.65
N ILE A 84 -12.19 18.48 -30.46
CA ILE A 84 -11.95 19.53 -29.46
C ILE A 84 -10.49 19.46 -28.98
N ILE A 85 -10.03 18.26 -28.59
CA ILE A 85 -8.65 18.07 -28.13
C ILE A 85 -7.65 18.31 -29.27
N ASP A 86 -7.98 17.90 -30.49
CA ASP A 86 -7.15 18.17 -31.68
C ASP A 86 -6.90 19.66 -31.90
N THR A 87 -7.86 20.53 -31.58
CA THR A 87 -7.65 21.99 -31.63
C THR A 87 -6.50 22.41 -30.69
N ALA A 88 -6.44 21.87 -29.47
CA ALA A 88 -5.34 22.16 -28.54
C ALA A 88 -3.99 21.66 -29.07
N ILE A 89 -3.98 20.44 -29.58
CA ILE A 89 -2.76 19.82 -30.11
C ILE A 89 -2.24 20.54 -31.35
N LYS A 90 -3.10 20.89 -32.31
CA LYS A 90 -2.70 21.58 -33.55
C LYS A 90 -2.18 22.99 -33.30
N ASN A 91 -2.78 23.72 -32.36
CA ASN A 91 -2.40 25.11 -32.11
C ASN A 91 -1.26 25.26 -31.11
N TYR A 92 -1.17 24.37 -30.12
CA TYR A 92 -0.27 24.55 -28.98
C TYR A 92 0.61 23.32 -28.67
N GLY A 93 0.41 22.21 -29.37
CA GLY A 93 1.25 21.00 -29.27
C GLY A 93 1.04 20.15 -28.02
N ARG A 94 0.14 20.54 -27.11
CA ARG A 94 -0.09 19.89 -25.81
C ARG A 94 -1.46 20.18 -25.24
N ILE A 95 -1.83 19.45 -24.19
CA ILE A 95 -2.95 19.72 -23.30
C ILE A 95 -2.57 19.37 -21.87
N ASP A 96 -2.82 20.29 -20.96
CA ASP A 96 -2.47 20.19 -19.54
C ASP A 96 -3.70 20.21 -18.65
N ILE A 97 -4.70 21.01 -19.02
CA ILE A 97 -5.91 21.26 -18.25
C ILE A 97 -7.13 20.95 -19.12
N LEU A 98 -8.06 20.17 -18.60
CA LEU A 98 -9.38 19.95 -19.20
C LEU A 98 -10.48 20.26 -18.19
N ILE A 99 -11.28 21.28 -18.46
CA ILE A 99 -12.47 21.60 -17.67
C ILE A 99 -13.71 21.17 -18.47
N ASN A 100 -14.32 20.07 -18.05
CA ASN A 100 -15.56 19.55 -18.62
C ASN A 100 -16.76 20.29 -18.00
N ASN A 101 -17.17 21.38 -18.64
CA ASN A 101 -18.21 22.29 -18.15
C ASN A 101 -19.47 22.33 -19.05
N ALA A 102 -19.38 21.93 -20.33
CA ALA A 102 -20.52 21.96 -21.25
C ALA A 102 -21.77 21.24 -20.69
N GLY A 103 -22.94 21.81 -20.97
CA GLY A 103 -24.19 21.30 -20.42
C GLY A 103 -25.45 21.98 -20.95
N ILE A 104 -26.57 21.29 -20.79
CA ILE A 104 -27.92 21.71 -21.19
C ILE A 104 -28.93 21.31 -20.10
N LEU A 105 -30.17 21.78 -20.22
CA LEU A 105 -31.29 21.35 -19.38
C LEU A 105 -32.47 20.88 -20.25
N ARG A 106 -33.13 19.81 -19.77
CA ARG A 106 -34.41 19.28 -20.27
C ARG A 106 -35.26 18.90 -19.05
N ASP A 107 -35.56 19.91 -18.25
CA ASP A 107 -36.27 19.73 -16.98
C ASP A 107 -37.73 19.39 -17.23
N ILE A 108 -38.16 18.24 -16.74
CA ILE A 108 -39.51 17.72 -16.90
C ILE A 108 -39.79 16.67 -15.83
N SER A 109 -41.01 16.63 -15.29
CA SER A 109 -41.40 15.61 -14.30
C SER A 109 -41.20 14.20 -14.87
N PHE A 110 -40.75 13.24 -14.07
CA PHE A 110 -40.38 11.90 -14.53
C PHE A 110 -41.44 11.24 -15.43
N ALA A 111 -42.71 11.29 -15.05
CA ALA A 111 -43.82 10.70 -15.83
C ALA A 111 -44.02 11.32 -17.23
N LYS A 112 -43.53 12.53 -17.47
CA LYS A 112 -43.62 13.24 -18.75
C LYS A 112 -42.30 13.23 -19.53
N MET A 113 -41.23 12.71 -18.93
CA MET A 113 -39.91 12.67 -19.54
C MET A 113 -39.92 11.68 -20.70
N THR A 114 -39.54 12.14 -21.89
CA THR A 114 -39.36 11.26 -23.03
C THR A 114 -37.95 10.68 -23.05
N ASP A 115 -37.76 9.57 -23.75
CA ASP A 115 -36.42 9.01 -23.98
C ASP A 115 -35.48 10.02 -24.62
N LYS A 116 -36.00 10.90 -25.49
CA LYS A 116 -35.22 11.96 -26.13
C LYS A 116 -34.70 12.98 -25.10
N ASP A 117 -35.55 13.37 -24.14
CA ASP A 117 -35.16 14.30 -23.06
C ASP A 117 -34.09 13.67 -22.15
N PHE A 118 -34.20 12.37 -21.86
CA PHE A 118 -33.24 11.65 -21.05
C PHE A 118 -31.90 11.47 -21.79
N ASN A 119 -31.96 10.90 -23.00
CA ASN A 119 -30.78 10.55 -23.79
C ASN A 119 -29.97 11.78 -24.15
N LEU A 120 -30.59 12.89 -24.57
CA LEU A 120 -29.85 14.09 -24.93
C LEU A 120 -29.04 14.66 -23.76
N VAL A 121 -29.60 14.65 -22.55
CA VAL A 121 -28.87 15.09 -21.34
C VAL A 121 -27.71 14.14 -21.02
N MET A 122 -27.91 12.83 -21.13
CA MET A 122 -26.84 11.84 -20.93
C MET A 122 -25.71 11.98 -21.96
N GLU A 123 -26.06 12.19 -23.23
CA GLU A 123 -25.10 12.35 -24.33
C GLU A 123 -24.22 13.59 -24.14
N ILE A 124 -24.82 14.74 -23.81
CA ILE A 124 -24.03 15.98 -23.64
C ILE A 124 -23.21 15.95 -22.36
N HIS A 125 -23.80 15.56 -21.24
CA HIS A 125 -23.11 15.67 -19.95
C HIS A 125 -22.15 14.51 -19.67
N LEU A 126 -22.65 13.26 -19.68
CA LEU A 126 -21.85 12.11 -19.32
C LEU A 126 -20.97 11.67 -20.50
N LYS A 127 -21.59 11.39 -21.65
CA LYS A 127 -20.85 10.89 -22.82
C LYS A 127 -19.90 11.94 -23.38
N GLY A 128 -20.31 13.20 -23.43
CA GLY A 128 -19.45 14.32 -23.83
C GLY A 128 -18.21 14.48 -22.93
N THR A 129 -18.39 14.42 -21.61
CA THR A 129 -17.27 14.43 -20.65
C THR A 129 -16.34 13.25 -20.85
N TYR A 130 -16.91 12.05 -21.06
CA TYR A 130 -16.14 10.85 -21.39
C TYR A 130 -15.33 11.03 -22.68
N ASN A 131 -15.95 11.51 -23.76
CA ASN A 131 -15.31 11.65 -25.06
C ASN A 131 -14.15 12.64 -25.02
N CYS A 132 -14.34 13.82 -24.40
CA CYS A 132 -13.29 14.82 -24.25
C CYS A 132 -12.13 14.30 -23.38
N THR A 133 -12.46 13.70 -22.25
CA THR A 133 -11.45 13.15 -21.32
C THR A 133 -10.67 12.00 -21.96
N LYS A 134 -11.36 11.08 -22.64
CA LYS A 134 -10.74 9.95 -23.35
C LYS A 134 -9.78 10.43 -24.44
N ALA A 135 -10.11 11.49 -25.16
CA ALA A 135 -9.25 12.07 -26.18
C ALA A 135 -8.01 12.78 -25.58
N ALA A 136 -8.15 13.45 -24.44
CA ALA A 136 -7.05 14.12 -23.75
C ALA A 136 -6.08 13.14 -23.05
N TRP A 137 -6.60 12.01 -22.58
CA TRP A 137 -5.90 11.08 -21.68
C TRP A 137 -4.53 10.61 -22.19
N PRO A 138 -4.35 10.16 -23.45
CA PRO A 138 -3.04 9.67 -23.92
C PRO A 138 -1.96 10.76 -23.89
N TYR A 139 -2.33 12.01 -24.17
CA TYR A 139 -1.41 13.15 -24.12
C TYR A 139 -0.98 13.43 -22.68
N MET A 140 -1.93 13.48 -21.74
CA MET A 140 -1.63 13.68 -20.31
C MET A 140 -0.75 12.56 -19.74
N GLN A 141 -1.03 11.29 -20.11
CA GLN A 141 -0.21 10.14 -19.70
C GLN A 141 1.22 10.22 -20.22
N LYS A 142 1.41 10.60 -21.50
CA LYS A 142 2.73 10.76 -22.11
C LYS A 142 3.54 11.88 -21.43
N GLN A 143 2.86 12.94 -21.02
CA GLN A 143 3.48 14.11 -20.38
C GLN A 143 3.79 13.90 -18.88
N ASN A 144 3.22 12.86 -18.24
CA ASN A 144 3.16 12.72 -16.78
C ASN A 144 2.63 13.99 -16.09
N TYR A 145 1.61 14.62 -16.70
CA TYR A 145 0.92 15.76 -16.13
C TYR A 145 -0.48 15.86 -16.73
N GLY A 146 -1.46 16.07 -15.86
CA GLY A 146 -2.82 16.43 -16.27
C GLY A 146 -3.64 16.95 -15.10
N ARG A 147 -4.54 17.89 -15.39
CA ARG A 147 -5.53 18.38 -14.43
C ARG A 147 -6.89 18.38 -15.10
N ILE A 148 -7.83 17.63 -14.53
CA ILE A 148 -9.18 17.48 -15.07
C ILE A 148 -10.18 17.94 -14.01
N LEU A 149 -11.02 18.89 -14.39
CA LEU A 149 -12.14 19.34 -13.57
C LEU A 149 -13.44 18.90 -14.23
N ILE A 150 -14.29 18.22 -13.46
CA ILE A 150 -15.60 17.74 -13.90
C ILE A 150 -16.69 18.53 -13.19
N THR A 151 -17.62 19.08 -13.95
CA THR A 151 -18.76 19.82 -13.39
C THR A 151 -19.93 18.87 -13.09
N SER A 152 -20.11 18.53 -11.81
CA SER A 152 -21.34 17.94 -11.25
C SER A 152 -22.36 19.05 -10.94
N SER A 153 -23.24 18.86 -9.97
CA SER A 153 -24.21 19.87 -9.49
C SER A 153 -24.79 19.47 -8.13
N GLY A 154 -25.43 20.41 -7.44
CA GLY A 154 -26.26 20.10 -6.26
C GLY A 154 -27.34 19.05 -6.58
N SER A 155 -28.00 19.14 -7.75
CA SER A 155 -28.96 18.12 -8.20
C SER A 155 -28.32 16.74 -8.35
N GLY A 156 -27.06 16.67 -8.80
CA GLY A 156 -26.31 15.41 -8.87
C GLY A 156 -25.88 14.86 -7.51
N LEU A 157 -25.76 15.71 -6.48
CA LEU A 157 -25.42 15.30 -5.13
C LEU A 157 -26.65 14.87 -4.32
N PHE A 158 -27.75 15.60 -4.47
CA PHE A 158 -28.89 15.52 -3.55
C PHE A 158 -30.22 15.15 -4.24
N GLY A 159 -30.25 15.11 -5.57
CA GLY A 159 -31.46 15.02 -6.36
C GLY A 159 -32.20 16.36 -6.47
N ASN A 160 -33.04 16.50 -7.49
CA ASN A 160 -33.93 17.64 -7.62
C ASN A 160 -35.20 17.26 -8.41
N PHE A 161 -36.35 17.84 -8.04
CA PHE A 161 -37.62 17.56 -8.70
C PHE A 161 -37.57 17.96 -10.19
N GLY A 162 -38.09 17.11 -11.07
CA GLY A 162 -38.11 17.36 -12.51
C GLY A 162 -36.75 17.23 -13.22
N GLN A 163 -35.71 16.76 -12.53
CA GLN A 163 -34.35 16.68 -13.07
C GLN A 163 -33.77 15.26 -13.01
N VAL A 164 -34.57 14.21 -13.24
CA VAL A 164 -34.08 12.82 -13.15
C VAL A 164 -32.95 12.55 -14.16
N ASN A 165 -33.09 13.00 -15.40
CA ASN A 165 -32.05 12.96 -16.43
C ASN A 165 -30.77 13.70 -16.00
N TYR A 166 -30.91 14.97 -15.60
CA TYR A 166 -29.78 15.83 -15.24
C TYR A 166 -29.08 15.35 -13.97
N SER A 167 -29.83 15.01 -12.92
CA SER A 167 -29.30 14.46 -11.68
C SER A 167 -28.55 13.15 -11.95
N SER A 168 -29.14 12.23 -12.72
CA SER A 168 -28.48 10.96 -13.10
C SER A 168 -27.15 11.17 -13.84
N ALA A 169 -27.12 12.10 -14.80
CA ALA A 169 -25.89 12.43 -15.53
C ALA A 169 -24.83 13.02 -14.58
N LYS A 170 -25.21 13.99 -13.74
CA LYS A 170 -24.30 14.70 -12.83
C LYS A 170 -23.81 13.83 -11.67
N SER A 171 -24.62 12.90 -11.15
CA SER A 171 -24.20 11.89 -10.17
C SER A 171 -23.21 10.90 -10.78
N SER A 172 -23.46 10.44 -12.01
CA SER A 172 -22.60 9.46 -12.72
C SER A 172 -21.18 10.00 -12.92
N LEU A 173 -21.05 11.31 -13.13
CA LEU A 173 -19.77 12.01 -13.24
C LEU A 173 -18.91 11.92 -11.96
N LEU A 174 -19.51 11.73 -10.77
CA LEU A 174 -18.77 11.56 -9.52
C LEU A 174 -18.00 10.24 -9.50
N GLY A 175 -18.65 9.14 -9.87
CA GLY A 175 -18.01 7.82 -9.99
C GLY A 175 -16.98 7.76 -11.11
N PHE A 176 -17.29 8.40 -12.25
CA PHE A 176 -16.35 8.56 -13.37
C PHE A 176 -15.08 9.31 -12.94
N GLY A 177 -15.23 10.47 -12.29
CA GLY A 177 -14.11 11.27 -11.80
C GLY A 177 -13.25 10.52 -10.77
N LYS A 178 -13.87 9.87 -9.78
CA LYS A 178 -13.17 9.07 -8.77
C LYS A 178 -12.35 7.93 -9.39
N SER A 179 -12.91 7.22 -10.37
CA SER A 179 -12.20 6.12 -11.03
C SER A 179 -10.96 6.63 -11.79
N LEU A 180 -11.10 7.72 -12.55
CA LEU A 180 -9.98 8.33 -13.26
C LEU A 180 -8.92 8.91 -12.31
N ALA A 181 -9.32 9.43 -11.14
CA ALA A 181 -8.37 9.88 -10.14
C ALA A 181 -7.41 8.75 -9.70
N PHE A 182 -7.93 7.53 -9.53
CA PHE A 182 -7.09 6.36 -9.22
C PHE A 182 -6.21 5.95 -10.40
N GLU A 183 -6.76 5.88 -11.61
CA GLU A 183 -6.00 5.49 -12.82
C GLU A 183 -4.88 6.50 -13.17
N GLY A 184 -5.14 7.79 -12.94
CA GLY A 184 -4.27 8.89 -13.31
C GLY A 184 -3.16 9.20 -12.30
N SER A 185 -3.33 8.80 -11.03
CA SER A 185 -2.48 9.23 -9.91
C SER A 185 -0.98 8.98 -10.14
N LYS A 186 -0.61 7.77 -10.59
CA LYS A 186 0.80 7.41 -10.88
C LYS A 186 1.43 8.21 -12.04
N LYS A 187 0.61 8.90 -12.84
CA LYS A 187 1.01 9.73 -13.97
C LYS A 187 0.84 11.22 -13.69
N ASN A 188 0.62 11.60 -12.42
CA ASN A 188 0.37 12.99 -12.02
C ASN A 188 -0.79 13.62 -12.83
N ILE A 189 -1.82 12.82 -13.08
CA ILE A 189 -3.09 13.25 -13.65
C ILE A 189 -4.10 13.29 -12.52
N PHE A 190 -4.53 14.49 -12.12
CA PHE A 190 -5.49 14.66 -11.05
C PHE A 190 -6.86 15.02 -11.61
N VAL A 191 -7.89 14.40 -11.04
CA VAL A 191 -9.27 14.55 -11.46
C VAL A 191 -10.11 14.91 -10.25
N ASN A 192 -10.74 16.08 -10.28
CA ASN A 192 -11.63 16.55 -9.22
C ASN A 192 -12.99 16.93 -9.80
N CYS A 193 -14.00 16.95 -8.95
CA CYS A 193 -15.35 17.36 -9.29
C CYS A 193 -15.73 18.65 -8.55
N ILE A 194 -16.54 19.49 -9.20
CA ILE A 194 -17.15 20.66 -8.59
C ILE A 194 -18.67 20.63 -8.80
N ALA A 195 -19.42 21.02 -7.78
CA ALA A 195 -20.86 21.24 -7.80
C ALA A 195 -21.09 22.75 -7.61
N PRO A 196 -21.13 23.52 -8.71
CA PRO A 196 -21.19 24.98 -8.63
C PRO A 196 -22.62 25.47 -8.40
N LEU A 197 -22.72 26.59 -7.69
CA LEU A 197 -23.92 27.41 -7.57
C LEU A 197 -23.63 28.81 -8.09
N ALA A 198 -24.14 29.12 -9.29
CA ALA A 198 -23.94 30.41 -9.94
C ALA A 198 -25.15 30.79 -10.80
N GLY A 199 -25.49 32.07 -10.78
CA GLY A 199 -26.38 32.76 -11.70
C GLY A 199 -25.84 32.73 -13.12
N THR A 200 -26.51 31.98 -13.99
CA THR A 200 -26.25 31.92 -15.42
C THR A 200 -27.58 31.82 -16.16
N ARG A 201 -27.55 31.91 -17.49
CA ARG A 201 -28.72 31.63 -18.35
C ARG A 201 -29.41 30.30 -18.00
N MET A 202 -28.65 29.31 -17.50
CA MET A 202 -29.19 28.01 -17.09
C MET A 202 -30.01 28.07 -15.80
N THR A 203 -29.65 28.93 -14.85
CA THR A 203 -30.31 29.02 -13.54
C THR A 203 -31.40 30.10 -13.48
N GLU A 204 -31.47 30.99 -14.48
CA GLU A 204 -32.55 31.97 -14.63
C GLU A 204 -33.95 31.34 -14.71
N THR A 205 -34.06 30.07 -15.09
CA THR A 205 -35.32 29.33 -15.13
C THR A 205 -35.84 28.92 -13.75
N VAL A 206 -34.97 28.89 -12.74
CA VAL A 206 -35.26 28.36 -11.40
C VAL A 206 -34.93 29.33 -10.26
N MET A 207 -34.33 30.50 -10.56
CA MET A 207 -33.95 31.52 -9.58
C MET A 207 -34.59 32.88 -9.91
N SER A 208 -34.80 33.70 -8.88
CA SER A 208 -35.17 35.10 -9.09
C SER A 208 -34.01 35.88 -9.75
N LYS A 209 -34.33 36.95 -10.49
CA LYS A 209 -33.33 37.81 -11.14
C LYS A 209 -32.31 38.37 -10.14
N ASP A 210 -32.76 38.76 -8.95
CA ASP A 210 -31.88 39.29 -7.90
C ASP A 210 -30.88 38.23 -7.43
N LEU A 211 -31.33 36.98 -7.26
CA LEU A 211 -30.45 35.90 -6.86
C LEU A 211 -29.45 35.53 -7.97
N VAL A 212 -29.88 35.53 -9.24
CA VAL A 212 -28.98 35.34 -10.39
C VAL A 212 -27.89 36.42 -10.42
N ASN A 213 -28.25 37.67 -10.18
CA ASN A 213 -27.30 38.79 -10.17
C ASN A 213 -26.30 38.72 -8.99
N LEU A 214 -26.74 38.17 -7.86
CA LEU A 214 -25.89 38.00 -6.67
C LEU A 214 -24.94 36.80 -6.80
N LEU A 215 -25.36 35.71 -7.43
CA LEU A 215 -24.57 34.47 -7.52
C LEU A 215 -23.59 34.49 -8.71
N LYS A 216 -22.68 35.45 -8.75
CA LYS A 216 -21.80 35.62 -9.92
C LYS A 216 -20.88 34.39 -10.16
N PRO A 217 -20.69 33.95 -11.41
CA PRO A 217 -19.71 32.92 -11.78
C PRO A 217 -18.28 33.18 -11.28
N ASP A 218 -17.93 34.46 -11.09
CA ASP A 218 -16.67 34.94 -10.53
C ASP A 218 -16.35 34.39 -9.14
N TYR A 219 -17.37 33.98 -8.38
CA TYR A 219 -17.18 33.37 -7.05
C TYR A 219 -16.83 31.89 -7.11
N VAL A 220 -16.97 31.25 -8.27
CA VAL A 220 -16.62 29.84 -8.50
C VAL A 220 -15.27 29.70 -9.19
N ALA A 221 -14.96 30.62 -10.11
CA ALA A 221 -13.76 30.54 -10.95
C ALA A 221 -12.43 30.40 -10.20
N PRO A 222 -12.18 31.09 -9.07
CA PRO A 222 -10.94 30.91 -8.31
C PRO A 222 -10.73 29.48 -7.81
N VAL A 223 -11.80 28.82 -7.33
CA VAL A 223 -11.72 27.42 -6.86
C VAL A 223 -11.51 26.48 -8.03
N ALA A 224 -12.29 26.64 -9.10
CA ALA A 224 -12.15 25.83 -10.31
C ALA A 224 -10.73 25.91 -10.88
N CYS A 225 -10.15 27.13 -10.97
CA CYS A 225 -8.79 27.33 -11.46
C CYS A 225 -7.74 26.78 -10.48
N TYR A 226 -7.91 26.96 -9.17
CA TYR A 226 -6.99 26.39 -8.18
C TYR A 226 -6.93 24.86 -8.28
N LEU A 227 -8.06 24.17 -8.41
CA LEU A 227 -8.15 22.71 -8.53
C LEU A 227 -7.42 22.17 -9.77
N VAL A 228 -7.20 23.01 -10.78
CA VAL A 228 -6.44 22.65 -11.99
C VAL A 228 -5.04 23.25 -12.05
N SER A 229 -4.55 23.81 -10.95
CA SER A 229 -3.17 24.31 -10.85
C SER A 229 -2.17 23.20 -10.53
N ASP A 230 -0.89 23.46 -10.81
CA ASP A 230 0.22 22.60 -10.41
C ASP A 230 0.41 22.55 -8.87
N LYS A 231 -0.11 23.55 -8.14
CA LYS A 231 -0.03 23.63 -6.66
C LYS A 231 -1.10 22.83 -5.93
N CYS A 232 -2.19 22.48 -6.60
CA CYS A 232 -3.23 21.67 -5.98
C CYS A 232 -2.84 20.19 -5.97
N LEU A 233 -2.87 19.60 -4.78
CA LEU A 233 -2.59 18.17 -4.55
C LEU A 233 -3.87 17.35 -4.33
N GLU A 234 -5.05 17.97 -4.41
CA GLU A 234 -6.32 17.26 -4.32
C GLU A 234 -6.54 16.40 -5.56
N ASN A 235 -7.02 15.18 -5.34
CA ASN A 235 -7.34 14.22 -6.39
C ASN A 235 -8.49 13.33 -5.93
N GLY A 236 -9.49 13.12 -6.80
CA GLY A 236 -10.69 12.33 -6.49
C GLY A 236 -11.70 13.05 -5.58
N SER A 237 -11.52 14.35 -5.35
CA SER A 237 -12.31 15.16 -4.42
C SER A 237 -13.52 15.81 -5.10
N VAL A 238 -14.56 16.10 -4.31
CA VAL A 238 -15.78 16.80 -4.75
C VAL A 238 -15.94 18.05 -3.91
N PHE A 239 -16.18 19.20 -4.55
CA PHE A 239 -16.38 20.47 -3.87
C PHE A 239 -17.70 21.12 -4.25
N GLU A 240 -18.45 21.63 -3.27
CA GLU A 240 -19.54 22.57 -3.51
C GLU A 240 -19.00 24.00 -3.42
N VAL A 241 -19.42 24.86 -4.34
CA VAL A 241 -18.88 26.23 -4.47
C VAL A 241 -19.94 27.21 -4.93
N GLY A 242 -20.10 28.33 -4.23
CA GLY A 242 -20.97 29.42 -4.64
C GLY A 242 -20.98 30.56 -3.64
N ALA A 243 -21.26 31.79 -4.11
CA ALA A 243 -21.37 32.99 -3.26
C ALA A 243 -20.18 33.28 -2.32
N GLY A 244 -18.97 32.78 -2.65
CA GLY A 244 -17.78 32.90 -1.81
C GLY A 244 -17.61 31.80 -0.75
N TRP A 245 -18.57 30.88 -0.63
CA TRP A 245 -18.45 29.68 0.20
C TRP A 245 -17.92 28.50 -0.61
N VAL A 246 -17.10 27.68 0.04
CA VAL A 246 -16.44 26.50 -0.52
C VAL A 246 -16.44 25.40 0.52
N SER A 247 -16.86 24.19 0.14
CA SER A 247 -16.77 23.01 1.01
C SER A 247 -16.45 21.75 0.24
N LYS A 248 -15.79 20.80 0.89
CA LYS A 248 -15.50 19.46 0.36
C LYS A 248 -16.59 18.48 0.82
N ILE A 249 -17.08 17.66 -0.11
CA ILE A 249 -18.07 16.62 0.15
C ILE A 249 -17.39 15.26 0.22
N ARG A 250 -17.80 14.45 1.20
CA ARG A 250 -17.37 13.05 1.37
C ARG A 250 -18.55 12.17 1.78
N TYR A 251 -18.40 10.87 1.61
CA TYR A 251 -19.37 9.91 2.13
C TYR A 251 -19.13 9.66 3.63
N GLU A 252 -20.22 9.53 4.35
CA GLU A 252 -20.26 9.02 5.72
C GLU A 252 -21.12 7.75 5.71
N ARG A 253 -20.67 6.73 6.44
CA ARG A 253 -21.36 5.47 6.60
C ARG A 253 -21.61 5.24 8.09
N SER A 254 -22.86 4.98 8.46
CA SER A 254 -23.25 4.59 9.81
C SER A 254 -22.46 3.35 10.26
N PRO A 255 -22.40 3.04 11.57
CA PRO A 255 -21.70 1.86 12.05
C PRO A 255 -22.31 0.56 11.49
N GLY A 256 -23.61 0.59 11.17
CA GLY A 256 -24.38 -0.57 10.75
C GLY A 256 -24.45 -1.63 11.85
N ILE A 257 -24.92 -2.82 11.48
CA ILE A 257 -24.88 -4.01 12.33
C ILE A 257 -24.54 -5.24 11.48
N PHE A 258 -24.02 -6.26 12.13
CA PHE A 258 -23.84 -7.58 11.51
C PHE A 258 -24.90 -8.54 12.04
N PHE A 259 -25.73 -9.03 11.14
CA PHE A 259 -26.68 -10.10 11.43
C PHE A 259 -25.98 -11.49 11.49
N PRO A 260 -26.60 -12.50 12.15
CA PRO A 260 -26.27 -13.90 11.91
C PRO A 260 -26.62 -14.29 10.46
N LEU A 261 -25.96 -15.30 9.89
CA LEU A 261 -26.06 -15.67 8.45
C LEU A 261 -27.40 -16.33 8.02
N ASN A 262 -28.47 -16.09 8.77
CA ASN A 262 -29.82 -16.62 8.55
C ASN A 262 -30.90 -15.64 9.05
N PHE A 263 -30.58 -14.36 9.12
CA PHE A 263 -31.50 -13.32 9.56
C PHE A 263 -32.69 -13.15 8.62
N THR A 264 -33.80 -12.67 9.18
CA THR A 264 -35.07 -12.48 8.49
C THR A 264 -35.31 -11.01 8.15
N ILE A 265 -36.38 -10.74 7.40
CA ILE A 265 -36.87 -9.38 7.18
C ILE A 265 -37.26 -8.72 8.52
N ASP A 266 -37.88 -9.49 9.43
CA ASP A 266 -38.30 -9.01 10.75
C ASP A 266 -37.09 -8.62 11.63
N ASP A 267 -35.96 -9.34 11.51
CA ASP A 267 -34.70 -8.96 12.17
C ASP A 267 -34.18 -7.61 11.66
N VAL A 268 -34.31 -7.34 10.35
CA VAL A 268 -33.94 -6.06 9.73
C VAL A 268 -34.83 -4.94 10.24
N GLU A 269 -36.14 -5.12 10.22
CA GLU A 269 -37.11 -4.14 10.72
C GLU A 269 -36.82 -3.80 12.19
N SER A 270 -36.69 -4.83 13.03
CA SER A 270 -36.45 -4.69 14.46
C SER A 270 -35.13 -3.96 14.80
N ASN A 271 -34.19 -3.91 13.86
CA ASN A 271 -32.91 -3.22 14.04
C ASN A 271 -32.72 -2.02 13.09
N TRP A 272 -33.75 -1.60 12.35
CA TRP A 272 -33.64 -0.57 11.32
C TRP A 272 -33.07 0.75 11.87
N LEU A 273 -33.55 1.18 13.04
CA LEU A 273 -33.08 2.39 13.71
C LEU A 273 -31.59 2.33 14.07
N LYS A 274 -31.02 1.14 14.32
CA LYS A 274 -29.58 0.97 14.56
C LYS A 274 -28.80 1.05 13.25
N ILE A 275 -29.33 0.46 12.16
CA ILE A 275 -28.71 0.47 10.83
C ILE A 275 -28.53 1.92 10.33
N ILE A 276 -29.55 2.77 10.53
CA ILE A 276 -29.55 4.15 10.03
C ILE A 276 -29.02 5.17 11.04
N ASN A 277 -28.45 4.74 12.17
CA ASN A 277 -28.00 5.64 13.22
C ASN A 277 -26.65 6.30 12.88
N PHE A 278 -26.65 7.62 12.69
CA PHE A 278 -25.43 8.43 12.54
C PHE A 278 -25.08 9.24 13.80
N SER A 279 -25.86 9.16 14.87
CA SER A 279 -25.70 9.99 16.06
C SER A 279 -24.59 9.50 17.00
N GLU A 280 -24.04 8.30 16.77
CA GLU A 280 -22.96 7.74 17.60
C GLU A 280 -21.62 8.36 17.23
N ILE A 281 -21.28 9.43 17.95
CA ILE A 281 -20.02 10.16 17.83
C ILE A 281 -18.84 9.17 17.90
N ASN A 282 -17.93 9.25 16.93
CA ASN A 282 -16.74 8.40 16.75
C ASN A 282 -16.97 6.96 16.26
N LYS A 283 -18.19 6.56 15.87
CA LYS A 283 -18.42 5.24 15.27
C LYS A 283 -18.72 5.25 13.77
N ASN A 284 -19.13 6.39 13.23
CA ASN A 284 -19.32 6.53 11.78
C ASN A 284 -17.97 6.38 11.06
N THR A 285 -18.01 5.81 9.86
CA THR A 285 -16.83 5.62 9.01
C THR A 285 -16.93 6.51 7.77
N TYR A 286 -15.77 6.89 7.23
CA TYR A 286 -15.67 7.74 6.03
C TYR A 286 -14.98 6.94 4.92
N PRO A 287 -15.68 6.00 4.26
CA PRO A 287 -15.07 5.16 3.24
C PRO A 287 -14.67 6.01 2.02
N GLU A 288 -13.43 5.89 1.58
CA GLU A 288 -12.89 6.60 0.42
C GLU A 288 -12.61 5.66 -0.75
N THR A 289 -12.37 4.38 -0.46
CA THR A 289 -12.06 3.35 -1.46
C THR A 289 -13.04 2.17 -1.39
N LEU A 290 -13.10 1.39 -2.49
CA LEU A 290 -13.81 0.12 -2.49
C LEU A 290 -13.22 -0.85 -1.43
N GLN A 291 -11.91 -0.78 -1.19
CA GLN A 291 -11.23 -1.61 -0.21
C GLN A 291 -11.70 -1.30 1.23
N ASP A 292 -11.97 -0.04 1.57
CA ASP A 292 -12.49 0.34 2.90
C ASP A 292 -13.85 -0.29 3.16
N SER A 293 -14.68 -0.37 2.11
CA SER A 293 -15.99 -1.02 2.18
C SER A 293 -15.86 -2.53 2.37
N MET A 294 -15.03 -3.17 1.53
CA MET A 294 -14.83 -4.62 1.57
C MET A 294 -14.16 -5.09 2.85
N THR A 295 -13.17 -4.35 3.36
CA THR A 295 -12.41 -4.72 4.57
C THR A 295 -13.32 -4.88 5.78
N LEU A 296 -14.33 -4.03 5.93
CA LEU A 296 -15.32 -4.15 7.01
C LEU A 296 -16.05 -5.50 6.94
N VAL A 297 -16.57 -5.87 5.77
CA VAL A 297 -17.34 -7.10 5.58
C VAL A 297 -16.42 -8.33 5.67
N LEU A 298 -15.25 -8.27 5.04
CA LEU A 298 -14.28 -9.36 5.05
C LEU A 298 -13.72 -9.60 6.45
N ASN A 299 -13.47 -8.56 7.25
CA ASN A 299 -13.04 -8.73 8.62
C ASN A 299 -14.09 -9.48 9.44
N GLU A 300 -15.37 -9.16 9.27
CA GLU A 300 -16.45 -9.88 9.96
C GLU A 300 -16.61 -11.33 9.45
N VAL A 301 -16.52 -11.55 8.14
CA VAL A 301 -16.54 -12.90 7.60
C VAL A 301 -15.36 -13.69 8.14
N LEU A 302 -14.15 -13.11 8.11
CA LEU A 302 -12.94 -13.74 8.63
C LEU A 302 -13.04 -13.99 10.14
N THR A 303 -13.62 -13.09 10.94
CA THR A 303 -13.83 -13.30 12.39
C THR A 303 -14.84 -14.41 12.65
N LYS A 304 -15.94 -14.49 11.88
CA LYS A 304 -16.98 -15.52 12.01
C LYS A 304 -16.57 -16.88 11.45
N THR A 305 -15.87 -16.93 10.31
CA THR A 305 -15.23 -18.16 9.78
C THR A 305 -14.06 -18.62 10.66
N ASN A 306 -13.47 -17.70 11.43
CA ASN A 306 -12.55 -18.00 12.52
C ASN A 306 -13.25 -18.30 13.85
N THR A 307 -14.45 -18.91 13.80
CA THR A 307 -14.90 -19.84 14.86
C THR A 307 -14.04 -21.12 14.89
N LYS A 308 -12.71 -20.90 14.98
CA LYS A 308 -11.60 -21.72 15.49
C LYS A 308 -10.22 -21.08 15.21
N GLN A 309 -10.07 -19.75 15.16
CA GLN A 309 -8.74 -19.11 15.16
C GLN A 309 -8.65 -17.98 16.19
N LYS A 310 -8.09 -18.32 17.34
CA LYS A 310 -7.79 -17.42 18.45
C LYS A 310 -6.67 -16.46 18.00
N ASN A 311 -6.98 -15.18 17.75
CA ASN A 311 -5.95 -14.17 17.49
C ASN A 311 -5.15 -13.95 18.78
N PHE A 312 -3.92 -14.44 18.79
CA PHE A 312 -3.02 -14.34 19.92
C PHE A 312 -2.23 -13.02 19.88
N SER A 313 -2.04 -12.39 21.04
CA SER A 313 -1.13 -11.24 21.20
C SER A 313 0.30 -11.59 20.77
N ASN A 314 1.14 -10.59 20.47
CA ASN A 314 2.52 -10.86 20.04
C ASN A 314 3.32 -11.52 21.16
N SER A 315 3.15 -11.08 22.40
CA SER A 315 3.74 -11.75 23.58
C SER A 315 3.31 -13.20 23.69
N TYR A 316 2.03 -13.52 23.50
CA TYR A 316 1.54 -14.90 23.50
C TYR A 316 2.23 -15.74 22.43
N LYS A 317 2.31 -15.24 21.19
CA LYS A 317 3.00 -15.95 20.10
C LYS A 317 4.46 -16.20 20.47
N ILE A 318 5.17 -15.18 20.95
CA ILE A 318 6.57 -15.28 21.38
C ILE A 318 6.75 -16.33 22.48
N PHE A 319 5.90 -16.34 23.51
CA PHE A 319 5.96 -17.35 24.56
C PHE A 319 5.74 -18.76 24.03
N LYS A 320 4.79 -18.95 23.09
CA LYS A 320 4.59 -20.25 22.44
C LYS A 320 5.77 -20.67 21.58
N LEU A 321 6.41 -19.75 20.87
CA LEU A 321 7.63 -20.04 20.10
C LEU A 321 8.77 -20.51 21.02
N MET A 322 8.99 -19.81 22.13
CA MET A 322 10.01 -20.17 23.12
C MET A 322 9.70 -21.53 23.79
N ASP A 323 8.44 -21.76 24.19
CA ASP A 323 7.98 -23.03 24.78
C ASP A 323 8.20 -24.20 23.81
N ALA A 324 7.81 -24.01 22.55
CA ALA A 324 7.95 -25.03 21.53
C ALA A 324 9.42 -25.31 21.20
N TYR A 325 10.30 -24.31 21.27
CA TYR A 325 11.74 -24.51 21.12
C TYR A 325 12.33 -25.38 22.24
N LEU A 326 11.96 -25.13 23.51
CA LEU A 326 12.40 -25.95 24.65
C LEU A 326 11.96 -27.41 24.47
N LYS A 327 10.71 -27.63 24.06
CA LYS A 327 10.14 -28.96 23.86
C LYS A 327 10.74 -29.70 22.67
N ALA A 328 10.99 -29.00 21.57
CA ALA A 328 11.54 -29.59 20.35
C ALA A 328 13.05 -29.86 20.42
N ASN A 329 13.79 -29.18 21.31
CA ASN A 329 15.26 -29.27 21.38
C ASN A 329 15.77 -29.56 22.82
N PRO A 330 15.57 -30.78 23.37
CA PRO A 330 15.85 -31.07 24.78
C PRO A 330 17.30 -30.80 25.21
N LYS A 331 18.30 -31.05 24.35
CA LYS A 331 19.72 -30.79 24.67
C LYS A 331 20.01 -29.30 24.80
N ASN A 332 19.47 -28.48 23.88
CA ASN A 332 19.63 -27.01 23.94
C ASN A 332 18.87 -26.43 25.12
N ALA A 333 17.68 -26.96 25.40
CA ALA A 333 16.86 -26.57 26.53
C ALA A 333 17.60 -26.78 27.86
N MET A 334 18.25 -27.95 28.03
CA MET A 334 19.08 -28.25 29.20
C MET A 334 20.27 -27.29 29.34
N GLY A 335 20.91 -26.91 28.23
CA GLY A 335 21.95 -25.89 28.22
C GLY A 335 21.46 -24.50 28.68
N ILE A 336 20.26 -24.11 28.26
CA ILE A 336 19.62 -22.85 28.69
C ILE A 336 19.32 -22.90 30.19
N VAL A 337 18.67 -23.97 30.66
CA VAL A 337 18.31 -24.14 32.08
C VAL A 337 19.55 -24.10 32.97
N ASN A 338 20.61 -24.83 32.60
CA ASN A 338 21.86 -24.86 33.37
C ASN A 338 22.54 -23.49 33.45
N ASN A 339 22.40 -22.65 32.41
CA ASN A 339 22.98 -21.32 32.38
C ASN A 339 22.13 -20.28 33.15
N ILE A 340 20.81 -20.34 33.02
CA ILE A 340 19.91 -19.32 33.54
C ILE A 340 19.53 -19.56 35.01
N GLN A 341 19.11 -20.77 35.37
CA GLN A 341 18.77 -21.14 36.76
C GLN A 341 17.78 -20.16 37.43
N CYS A 342 16.74 -19.73 36.71
CA CYS A 342 15.75 -18.75 37.21
C CYS A 342 14.33 -19.05 36.73
N ILE A 343 13.35 -18.71 37.56
CA ILE A 343 11.92 -18.68 37.24
C ILE A 343 11.50 -17.22 37.06
N PHE A 344 11.08 -16.87 35.84
CA PHE A 344 10.57 -15.55 35.50
C PHE A 344 9.04 -15.55 35.46
N GLU A 345 8.42 -14.49 36.00
CA GLU A 345 7.02 -14.18 35.78
C GLU A 345 6.90 -12.91 34.94
N PHE A 346 5.98 -12.90 33.98
CA PHE A 346 5.70 -11.76 33.12
C PHE A 346 4.23 -11.38 33.23
N ILE A 347 3.99 -10.13 33.60
CA ILE A 347 2.68 -9.49 33.64
C ILE A 347 2.61 -8.56 32.43
N ILE A 348 1.90 -9.00 31.39
CA ILE A 348 1.70 -8.25 30.15
C ILE A 348 0.47 -7.36 30.31
N LYS A 349 0.69 -6.05 30.41
CA LYS A 349 -0.34 -5.03 30.61
C LYS A 349 -1.19 -4.84 29.35
N SER A 350 -2.50 -4.87 29.52
CA SER A 350 -3.41 -4.53 28.42
C SER A 350 -3.51 -3.02 28.18
N SER A 351 -3.56 -2.62 26.90
CA SER A 351 -3.78 -1.24 26.45
C SER A 351 -5.24 -0.94 26.08
N GLU A 352 -6.12 -1.94 26.04
CA GLU A 352 -7.52 -1.80 25.64
C GLU A 352 -8.46 -1.82 26.85
N SER A 353 -9.38 -0.85 26.92
CA SER A 353 -10.40 -0.79 27.97
C SER A 353 -11.28 -2.04 27.96
N GLY A 354 -11.31 -2.80 29.06
CA GLY A 354 -12.16 -3.99 29.23
C GLY A 354 -11.47 -5.34 29.03
N THR A 355 -10.16 -5.37 28.82
CA THR A 355 -9.37 -6.62 28.70
C THR A 355 -8.43 -6.80 29.89
N SER A 356 -8.30 -8.03 30.40
CA SER A 356 -7.46 -8.34 31.57
C SER A 356 -5.98 -8.49 31.20
N ASP A 357 -5.09 -8.10 32.12
CA ASP A 357 -3.65 -8.39 32.03
C ASP A 357 -3.39 -9.89 31.80
N GLN A 358 -2.35 -10.21 31.02
CA GLN A 358 -1.94 -11.60 30.76
C GLN A 358 -0.74 -11.96 31.64
N TYR A 359 -0.71 -13.21 32.08
CA TYR A 359 0.32 -13.72 32.99
C TYR A 359 1.03 -14.91 32.35
N PHE A 360 2.35 -14.89 32.36
CA PHE A 360 3.18 -15.98 31.86
C PHE A 360 4.28 -16.32 32.86
N THR A 361 4.53 -17.61 33.04
CA THR A 361 5.65 -18.12 33.82
C THR A 361 6.62 -18.82 32.87
N MET A 362 7.89 -18.42 32.93
CA MET A 362 9.01 -19.06 32.24
C MET A 362 9.94 -19.66 33.31
N ASP A 363 9.84 -20.97 33.50
CA ASP A 363 10.70 -21.73 34.38
C ASP A 363 11.93 -22.20 33.59
N LEU A 364 13.07 -21.57 33.83
CA LEU A 364 14.39 -21.98 33.32
C LEU A 364 15.30 -22.42 34.47
N LYS A 365 14.71 -23.04 35.49
CA LYS A 365 15.40 -23.56 36.68
C LYS A 365 15.18 -25.05 36.86
N ASN A 366 13.99 -25.55 36.52
CA ASN A 366 13.60 -26.94 36.70
C ASN A 366 13.50 -27.70 35.37
N ASP A 367 13.78 -29.01 35.42
CA ASP A 367 13.69 -29.94 34.28
C ASP A 367 14.39 -29.43 33.01
N ASN A 368 13.77 -29.61 31.84
CA ASN A 368 14.22 -29.04 30.57
C ASN A 368 13.68 -27.62 30.33
N GLY A 369 13.16 -26.97 31.37
CA GLY A 369 12.51 -25.68 31.28
C GLY A 369 11.09 -25.76 30.69
N ASN A 370 10.23 -24.82 31.09
CA ASN A 370 8.83 -24.78 30.68
C ASN A 370 8.32 -23.34 30.64
N ILE A 371 7.51 -23.02 29.64
CA ILE A 371 6.79 -21.75 29.58
C ILE A 371 5.29 -22.02 29.53
N LYS A 372 4.56 -21.43 30.48
CA LYS A 372 3.10 -21.62 30.62
C LYS A 372 2.39 -20.30 30.95
N GLU A 373 1.10 -20.28 30.65
CA GLU A 373 0.20 -19.20 31.08
C GLU A 373 -0.11 -19.35 32.59
N GLY A 374 -0.20 -18.23 33.29
CA GLY A 374 -0.47 -18.14 34.72
C GLY A 374 0.73 -17.71 35.57
N HIS A 375 0.47 -17.60 36.87
CA HIS A 375 1.42 -17.15 37.88
C HIS A 375 2.37 -18.25 38.34
N SER A 376 3.55 -17.83 38.77
CA SER A 376 4.44 -18.65 39.59
C SER A 376 4.12 -18.41 41.06
N LYS A 377 4.17 -19.47 41.89
CA LYS A 377 4.06 -19.29 43.35
C LYS A 377 5.27 -18.54 43.91
N ASN A 378 6.46 -18.77 43.34
CA ASN A 378 7.74 -18.24 43.82
C ASN A 378 8.65 -17.84 42.64
N PRO A 379 8.37 -16.74 41.92
CA PRO A 379 9.24 -16.25 40.85
C PRO A 379 10.52 -15.61 41.41
N ASP A 380 11.65 -15.85 40.75
CA ASP A 380 12.93 -15.20 41.08
C ASP A 380 12.95 -13.74 40.60
N ALA A 381 12.22 -13.43 39.51
CA ALA A 381 11.97 -12.07 39.01
C ALA A 381 10.61 -11.96 38.31
N VAL A 382 9.96 -10.81 38.47
CA VAL A 382 8.64 -10.47 37.90
C VAL A 382 8.77 -9.23 37.02
N PHE A 383 8.50 -9.36 35.73
CA PHE A 383 8.52 -8.27 34.75
C PHE A 383 7.10 -7.76 34.49
N ILE A 384 6.89 -6.45 34.58
CA ILE A 384 5.62 -5.79 34.33
C ILE A 384 5.80 -4.79 33.18
N LEU A 385 5.19 -5.08 32.04
CA LEU A 385 5.39 -4.33 30.80
C LEU A 385 4.23 -4.55 29.81
N SER A 386 4.11 -3.71 28.78
CA SER A 386 3.12 -3.89 27.71
C SER A 386 3.54 -4.95 26.70
N ASP A 387 2.57 -5.46 25.92
CA ASP A 387 2.81 -6.40 24.81
C ASP A 387 3.87 -5.88 23.81
N LYS A 388 3.80 -4.59 23.50
CA LYS A 388 4.76 -3.89 22.63
C LYS A 388 6.18 -3.91 23.22
N LEU A 389 6.35 -3.52 24.48
CA LEU A 389 7.67 -3.46 25.12
C LEU A 389 8.29 -4.87 25.24
N PHE A 390 7.49 -5.89 25.55
CA PHE A 390 7.96 -7.28 25.57
C PHE A 390 8.45 -7.73 24.20
N THR A 391 7.69 -7.39 23.15
CA THR A 391 8.05 -7.68 21.76
C THR A 391 9.35 -7.00 21.35
N GLU A 392 9.53 -5.71 21.69
CA GLU A 392 10.75 -4.96 21.40
C GLU A 392 11.98 -5.55 22.13
N ILE A 393 11.82 -6.05 23.36
CA ILE A 393 12.90 -6.73 24.08
C ILE A 393 13.29 -8.04 23.39
N CYS A 394 12.32 -8.88 23.04
CA CYS A 394 12.58 -10.18 22.43
C CYS A 394 13.14 -10.09 21.01
N THR A 395 12.77 -9.04 20.27
CA THR A 395 13.30 -8.74 18.92
C THR A 395 14.62 -7.96 18.95
N GLY A 396 15.09 -7.57 20.14
CA GLY A 396 16.35 -6.84 20.32
C GLY A 396 16.29 -5.35 20.00
N LYS A 397 15.11 -4.78 19.71
CA LYS A 397 14.89 -3.34 19.53
C LYS A 397 15.05 -2.57 20.84
N LEU A 398 14.77 -3.21 21.97
CA LEU A 398 14.90 -2.62 23.29
C LEU A 398 15.84 -3.44 24.18
N ASN A 399 16.86 -2.81 24.74
CA ASN A 399 17.73 -3.44 25.72
C ASN A 399 17.01 -3.47 27.09
N PRO A 400 16.76 -4.65 27.70
CA PRO A 400 15.99 -4.75 28.93
C PRO A 400 16.68 -4.07 30.11
N ARG A 401 18.02 -4.11 30.20
CA ARG A 401 18.78 -3.45 31.28
C ARG A 401 18.61 -1.94 31.25
N LEU A 402 18.74 -1.35 30.06
CA LEU A 402 18.52 0.09 29.88
C LEU A 402 17.06 0.49 30.13
N ALA A 403 16.11 -0.38 29.75
CA ALA A 403 14.69 -0.13 29.98
C ALA A 403 14.34 -0.09 31.49
N VAL A 404 14.91 -1.00 32.29
CA VAL A 404 14.77 -0.95 33.76
C VAL A 404 15.41 0.32 34.32
N GLN A 405 16.64 0.64 33.92
CA GLN A 405 17.38 1.80 34.43
C GLN A 405 16.67 3.12 34.13
N LYS A 406 16.00 3.22 32.98
CA LYS A 406 15.24 4.41 32.56
C LYS A 406 13.80 4.42 33.09
N GLY A 407 13.38 3.43 33.89
CA GLY A 407 12.01 3.31 34.41
C GLY A 407 10.95 3.02 33.34
N ILE A 408 11.34 2.52 32.16
CA ILE A 408 10.43 2.19 31.05
C ILE A 408 9.66 0.89 31.35
N ILE A 409 10.30 -0.06 32.04
CA ILE A 409 9.68 -1.31 32.50
C ILE A 409 9.83 -1.44 34.01
N ASN A 410 8.81 -1.99 34.67
CA ASN A 410 8.83 -2.23 36.11
C ASN A 410 9.18 -3.69 36.37
N VAL A 411 10.15 -3.95 37.25
CA VAL A 411 10.62 -5.30 37.55
C VAL A 411 10.76 -5.47 39.06
N LYS A 412 10.28 -6.59 39.59
CA LYS A 412 10.35 -6.97 41.01
C LYS A 412 11.15 -8.26 41.18
N GLY A 413 11.77 -8.49 42.34
CA GLY A 413 12.53 -9.71 42.65
C GLY A 413 14.03 -9.47 42.83
N ASN A 414 14.84 -10.51 42.60
CA ASN A 414 16.29 -10.43 42.80
C ASN A 414 16.98 -9.78 41.59
N THR A 415 17.76 -8.72 41.83
CA THR A 415 18.49 -7.96 40.80
C THR A 415 19.38 -8.83 39.91
N SER A 416 20.05 -9.84 40.46
CA SER A 416 20.88 -10.78 39.68
C SER A 416 20.04 -11.62 38.73
N SER A 417 18.87 -12.08 39.17
CA SER A 417 17.92 -12.84 38.35
C SER A 417 17.35 -11.98 37.22
N MET A 418 16.98 -10.72 37.51
CA MET A 418 16.48 -9.78 36.49
C MET A 418 17.46 -9.60 35.32
N MET A 419 18.76 -9.52 35.60
CA MET A 419 19.79 -9.32 34.58
C MET A 419 19.99 -10.52 33.66
N LYS A 420 19.49 -11.70 34.04
CA LYS A 420 19.63 -12.91 33.22
C LYS A 420 18.66 -12.95 32.05
N PHE A 421 17.51 -12.26 32.11
CA PHE A 421 16.57 -12.22 30.99
C PHE A 421 17.06 -11.30 29.86
N ASN A 422 17.33 -11.87 28.69
CA ASN A 422 17.76 -11.15 27.50
C ASN A 422 17.36 -11.89 26.22
N LYS A 423 17.48 -11.23 25.07
CA LYS A 423 17.10 -11.77 23.76
C LYS A 423 17.91 -13.01 23.34
N ASP A 424 19.09 -13.22 23.92
CA ASP A 424 20.04 -14.26 23.50
C ASP A 424 19.80 -15.61 24.22
N ILE A 425 18.82 -15.67 25.13
CA ILE A 425 18.39 -16.94 25.77
C ILE A 425 17.87 -17.92 24.72
N PHE A 426 17.11 -17.41 23.75
CA PHE A 426 16.47 -18.20 22.69
C PHE A 426 17.05 -17.83 21.32
N PRO A 427 16.83 -18.66 20.29
CA PRO A 427 17.10 -18.27 18.91
C PRO A 427 16.43 -16.93 18.55
N PRO A 428 16.98 -16.14 17.61
CA PRO A 428 16.40 -14.85 17.26
C PRO A 428 14.93 -14.95 16.82
N ILE A 429 14.08 -14.12 17.42
CA ILE A 429 12.70 -13.91 17.00
C ILE A 429 12.65 -12.54 16.30
N ASN A 430 12.26 -12.52 15.03
CA ASN A 430 12.17 -11.30 14.23
C ASN A 430 10.70 -10.93 13.93
N GLU A 431 10.48 -9.73 13.40
CA GLU A 431 9.12 -9.24 13.10
C GLU A 431 8.42 -10.09 12.05
N GLU A 432 9.15 -10.55 11.03
CA GLU A 432 8.59 -11.42 9.99
C GLU A 432 8.00 -12.72 10.57
N LEU A 433 8.63 -13.28 11.61
CA LEU A 433 8.13 -14.47 12.29
C LEU A 433 6.88 -14.18 13.12
N ILE A 434 6.81 -13.00 13.74
CA ILE A 434 5.67 -12.56 14.57
C ILE A 434 4.44 -12.25 13.70
N GLU A 435 4.67 -11.71 12.51
CA GLU A 435 3.62 -11.40 11.52
C GLU A 435 2.95 -12.66 10.93
N LYS A 436 3.64 -13.81 10.94
CA LYS A 436 3.08 -15.08 10.46
C LYS A 436 2.01 -15.65 11.41
N LYS A 437 1.20 -16.58 10.88
CA LYS A 437 0.27 -17.39 11.70
C LYS A 437 1.06 -18.23 12.70
N LEU A 438 0.52 -18.41 13.91
CA LEU A 438 1.25 -19.08 15.00
C LEU A 438 1.75 -20.48 14.60
N GLU A 439 0.93 -21.27 13.90
CA GLU A 439 1.31 -22.61 13.44
C GLU A 439 2.48 -22.59 12.45
N ASP A 440 2.50 -21.64 11.53
CA ASP A 440 3.56 -21.49 10.54
C ASP A 440 4.83 -20.94 11.19
N ALA A 441 4.68 -19.97 12.09
CA ALA A 441 5.77 -19.43 12.89
C ALA A 441 6.42 -20.52 13.74
N LEU A 442 5.64 -21.37 14.40
CA LEU A 442 6.14 -22.52 15.17
C LEU A 442 6.97 -23.47 14.31
N LYS A 443 6.45 -23.85 13.13
CA LYS A 443 7.16 -24.71 12.18
C LYS A 443 8.48 -24.07 11.72
N ILE A 444 8.45 -22.81 11.33
CA ILE A 444 9.63 -22.07 10.84
C ILE A 444 10.65 -21.89 11.96
N TYR A 445 10.22 -21.54 13.17
CA TYR A 445 11.11 -21.27 14.29
C TYR A 445 11.81 -22.54 14.79
N ILE A 446 11.09 -23.65 14.91
CA ILE A 446 11.68 -24.95 15.24
C ILE A 446 12.63 -25.41 14.13
N LYS A 447 12.29 -25.16 12.85
CA LYS A 447 13.13 -25.58 11.71
C LYS A 447 14.36 -24.68 11.50
N GLY A 448 14.21 -23.37 11.70
CA GLY A 448 15.23 -22.33 11.49
C GLY A 448 16.18 -22.14 12.67
N SER A 449 15.81 -22.60 13.87
CA SER A 449 16.72 -22.62 15.03
C SER A 449 17.87 -23.63 14.90
N ASN A 450 17.86 -24.47 13.86
CA ASN A 450 19.01 -25.24 13.40
C ASN A 450 20.06 -24.39 12.63
N ASN A 451 19.84 -23.08 12.44
CA ASN A 451 20.57 -22.26 11.47
C ASN A 451 21.44 -21.14 12.08
N LYS A 452 22.04 -21.35 13.27
CA LYS A 452 23.07 -20.47 13.88
C LYS A 452 24.31 -20.22 13.00
N ASN A 453 24.45 -20.95 11.89
CA ASN A 453 25.64 -20.92 11.06
C ASN A 453 25.63 -19.83 9.97
N ILE A 454 24.49 -19.26 9.60
CA ILE A 454 24.45 -18.28 8.49
C ILE A 454 24.86 -16.89 8.96
N ASP A 455 24.44 -16.48 10.16
CA ASP A 455 24.83 -15.17 10.71
C ASP A 455 26.34 -15.10 10.97
N LYS A 456 26.93 -16.19 11.48
CA LYS A 456 28.37 -16.31 11.69
C LYS A 456 29.20 -16.27 10.39
N LEU A 457 28.61 -16.64 9.23
CA LEU A 457 29.27 -16.55 7.92
C LEU A 457 29.44 -15.09 7.45
N ARG A 458 28.44 -14.24 7.71
CA ARG A 458 28.43 -12.83 7.29
C ARG A 458 29.44 -11.98 8.07
N ASP A 459 29.80 -12.40 9.28
CA ASP A 459 30.82 -11.74 10.11
C ASP A 459 32.26 -12.11 9.71
N LEU A 460 32.46 -13.12 8.86
CA LEU A 460 33.78 -13.52 8.39
C LEU A 460 34.26 -12.59 7.28
N LYS A 461 35.43 -11.97 7.49
CA LYS A 461 36.14 -11.18 6.47
C LYS A 461 36.89 -12.08 5.48
N ILE A 462 36.18 -13.00 4.83
CA ILE A 462 36.72 -13.92 3.81
C ILE A 462 36.01 -13.71 2.47
N LYS A 463 36.73 -13.87 1.36
CA LYS A 463 36.26 -13.63 0.00
C LYS A 463 35.13 -14.59 -0.39
N SER A 464 35.17 -15.82 0.12
CA SER A 464 34.17 -16.84 -0.20
C SER A 464 32.91 -16.81 0.69
N ALA A 465 32.72 -15.80 1.55
CA ALA A 465 31.60 -15.75 2.51
C ALA A 465 30.23 -15.83 1.82
N SER A 466 30.01 -15.06 0.73
CA SER A 466 28.76 -15.08 -0.03
C SER A 466 28.50 -16.41 -0.77
N ILE A 467 29.57 -17.08 -1.20
CA ILE A 467 29.48 -18.41 -1.83
C ILE A 467 29.08 -19.45 -0.79
N LEU A 468 29.71 -19.42 0.39
CA LEU A 468 29.39 -20.33 1.49
C LEU A 468 27.97 -20.11 2.02
N GLU A 469 27.52 -18.86 2.11
CA GLU A 469 26.13 -18.53 2.44
C GLU A 469 25.15 -19.14 1.43
N THR A 470 25.46 -19.04 0.13
CA THR A 470 24.64 -19.66 -0.93
C THR A 470 24.59 -21.19 -0.78
N ILE A 471 25.73 -21.83 -0.49
CA ILE A 471 25.82 -23.27 -0.25
C ILE A 471 24.99 -23.68 0.97
N PHE A 472 25.10 -22.95 2.08
CA PHE A 472 24.38 -23.25 3.33
C PHE A 472 22.87 -23.09 3.13
N ASN A 473 22.45 -22.03 2.45
CA ASN A 473 21.05 -21.81 2.09
C ASN A 473 20.52 -22.93 1.19
N GLN A 474 21.28 -23.35 0.18
CA GLN A 474 20.86 -24.41 -0.72
C GLN A 474 20.69 -25.75 0.01
N ILE A 475 21.65 -26.13 0.88
CA ILE A 475 21.56 -27.34 1.71
C ILE A 475 20.35 -27.29 2.66
N SER A 476 20.00 -26.10 3.13
CA SER A 476 18.90 -25.91 4.10
C SER A 476 17.52 -25.73 3.43
N SER A 477 17.47 -25.43 2.14
CA SER A 477 16.25 -25.17 1.36
C SER A 477 15.63 -26.45 0.79
N GLY A 478 14.30 -26.53 0.75
CA GLY A 478 13.60 -27.76 0.31
C GLY A 478 13.87 -28.18 -1.14
N GLU A 479 14.14 -27.24 -2.05
CA GLU A 479 14.50 -27.55 -3.44
C GLU A 479 15.96 -28.02 -3.56
N GLY A 480 16.89 -27.39 -2.83
CA GLY A 480 18.28 -27.81 -2.79
C GLY A 480 18.49 -29.16 -2.09
N GLN A 481 17.70 -29.49 -1.06
CA GLN A 481 17.71 -30.79 -0.40
C GLN A 481 17.43 -31.92 -1.39
N LYS A 482 16.37 -31.81 -2.21
CA LYS A 482 16.03 -32.80 -3.24
C LYS A 482 17.14 -33.00 -4.28
N LYS A 483 17.86 -31.94 -4.65
CA LYS A 483 19.00 -32.01 -5.59
C LYS A 483 20.18 -32.78 -4.99
N LEU A 484 20.39 -32.66 -3.68
CA LEU A 484 21.56 -33.18 -2.96
C LEU A 484 21.34 -34.57 -2.34
N GLU A 485 20.11 -35.09 -2.26
CA GLU A 485 19.78 -36.45 -1.78
C GLU A 485 20.59 -37.59 -2.44
N LYS A 486 21.09 -37.35 -3.67
CA LYS A 486 21.90 -38.31 -4.43
C LYS A 486 23.39 -38.32 -4.01
N VAL A 487 23.84 -37.35 -3.22
CA VAL A 487 25.23 -37.19 -2.79
C VAL A 487 25.37 -37.56 -1.32
N LYS A 488 25.72 -38.83 -1.04
CA LYS A 488 25.71 -39.39 0.32
C LYS A 488 27.08 -39.34 1.02
N TYR A 489 27.70 -38.15 1.06
CA TYR A 489 29.02 -37.95 1.68
C TYR A 489 29.04 -36.80 2.68
N ILE A 490 29.95 -36.88 3.64
CA ILE A 490 30.28 -35.82 4.59
C ILE A 490 31.59 -35.17 4.16
N TYR A 491 31.55 -33.87 3.88
CA TYR A 491 32.73 -33.10 3.48
C TYR A 491 33.19 -32.15 4.58
N GLN A 492 34.51 -32.05 4.75
CA GLN A 492 35.13 -30.99 5.56
C GLN A 492 35.88 -30.01 4.65
N LEU A 493 35.65 -28.72 4.84
CA LEU A 493 36.36 -27.64 4.14
C LEU A 493 37.16 -26.83 5.15
N ASP A 494 38.49 -26.82 5.03
CA ASP A 494 39.37 -26.01 5.86
C ASP A 494 39.96 -24.87 5.02
N LEU A 495 39.49 -23.65 5.28
CA LEU A 495 39.94 -22.45 4.57
C LEU A 495 41.06 -21.76 5.34
N LEU A 496 42.24 -21.70 4.71
CA LEU A 496 43.41 -21.01 5.25
C LEU A 496 43.27 -19.50 5.03
N THR A 497 43.37 -18.73 6.11
CA THR A 497 43.40 -17.26 6.12
C THR A 497 44.77 -16.78 6.61
N LYS A 498 45.25 -15.63 6.10
CA LYS A 498 46.60 -15.14 6.43
C LYS A 498 46.71 -14.84 7.94
N GLY A 499 47.60 -15.57 8.62
CA GLY A 499 47.93 -15.32 10.04
C GLY A 499 46.88 -15.80 11.05
N SER A 500 45.96 -16.69 10.67
CA SER A 500 44.93 -17.24 11.56
C SER A 500 44.75 -18.75 11.37
N ALA A 501 44.16 -19.40 12.36
CA ALA A 501 43.81 -20.82 12.26
C ALA A 501 42.84 -21.06 11.09
N PRO A 502 42.88 -22.25 10.46
CA PRO A 502 41.94 -22.61 9.39
C PRO A 502 40.50 -22.47 9.86
N ILE A 503 39.65 -21.89 9.02
CA ILE A 503 38.21 -21.84 9.27
C ILE A 503 37.61 -23.11 8.69
N SER A 504 37.14 -24.01 9.57
CA SER A 504 36.57 -25.28 9.19
C SER A 504 35.05 -25.22 9.02
N PHE A 505 34.56 -25.84 7.96
CA PHE A 505 33.14 -26.02 7.67
C PHE A 505 32.86 -27.50 7.40
N THR A 506 31.70 -27.97 7.85
CA THR A 506 31.19 -29.30 7.55
C THR A 506 29.97 -29.21 6.66
N LEU A 507 29.96 -30.00 5.58
CA LEU A 507 28.80 -30.23 4.73
C LEU A 507 28.42 -31.71 4.84
N ASP A 508 27.44 -32.02 5.68
CA ASP A 508 26.90 -33.37 5.81
C ASP A 508 25.73 -33.54 4.83
N LEU A 509 26.06 -34.04 3.64
CA LEU A 509 25.08 -34.37 2.61
C LEU A 509 24.56 -35.81 2.74
N LYS A 510 25.09 -36.57 3.70
CA LYS A 510 24.73 -37.96 3.96
C LYS A 510 23.50 -38.07 4.87
N SER A 511 23.36 -37.15 5.82
CA SER A 511 22.20 -37.04 6.70
C SER A 511 20.93 -36.61 5.95
N ASN A 512 19.77 -36.98 6.48
CA ASN A 512 18.46 -36.56 5.96
C ASN A 512 17.63 -35.90 7.08
N PRO A 513 17.39 -34.58 7.03
CA PRO A 513 17.82 -33.65 5.98
C PRO A 513 19.35 -33.42 5.99
N PRO A 514 19.96 -33.07 4.84
CA PRO A 514 21.37 -32.70 4.80
C PRO A 514 21.60 -31.42 5.61
N THR A 515 22.80 -31.27 6.18
CA THR A 515 23.13 -30.15 7.07
C THR A 515 24.47 -29.51 6.71
N ALA A 516 24.61 -28.23 7.06
CA ALA A 516 25.84 -27.48 6.89
C ALA A 516 26.13 -26.65 8.15
N PHE A 517 27.35 -26.73 8.67
CA PHE A 517 27.71 -26.06 9.92
C PHE A 517 29.20 -25.71 10.04
N PHE A 518 29.52 -24.83 10.98
CA PHE A 518 30.90 -24.50 11.34
C PHE A 518 31.54 -25.59 12.20
N GLY A 519 32.77 -25.94 11.87
CA GLY A 519 33.59 -26.87 12.62
C GLY A 519 33.93 -28.13 11.86
N THR A 520 34.58 -29.04 12.59
CA THR A 520 35.09 -30.31 12.10
C THR A 520 34.11 -31.41 12.49
N PRO A 521 33.74 -32.34 11.58
CA PRO A 521 32.89 -33.46 11.94
C PRO A 521 33.69 -34.53 12.67
N GLU A 522 33.02 -35.39 13.44
CA GLU A 522 33.68 -36.58 14.03
C GLU A 522 34.24 -37.52 12.94
N LYS A 523 33.56 -37.60 11.79
CA LYS A 523 33.97 -38.38 10.62
C LYS A 523 33.65 -37.61 9.34
N PHE A 524 34.59 -37.58 8.41
CA PHE A 524 34.40 -37.06 7.05
C PHE A 524 34.79 -38.12 6.01
N ASP A 525 34.14 -38.08 4.84
CA ASP A 525 34.50 -38.90 3.69
C ASP A 525 35.61 -38.24 2.87
N ALA A 526 35.60 -36.91 2.75
CA ALA A 526 36.70 -36.15 2.15
C ALA A 526 36.86 -34.78 2.83
N GLN A 527 38.11 -34.39 3.06
CA GLN A 527 38.52 -33.11 3.62
C GLN A 527 39.34 -32.36 2.56
N PHE A 528 39.03 -31.08 2.38
CA PHE A 528 39.74 -30.18 1.48
C PHE A 528 40.39 -29.06 2.28
N THR A 529 41.70 -28.87 2.12
CA THR A 529 42.43 -27.76 2.73
C THR A 529 43.00 -26.87 1.64
N MET A 530 42.63 -25.59 1.65
CA MET A 530 43.09 -24.60 0.66
C MET A 530 42.95 -23.19 1.21
N THR A 531 43.56 -22.20 0.57
CA THR A 531 43.29 -20.79 0.91
C THR A 531 41.87 -20.38 0.50
N ASP A 532 41.27 -19.44 1.23
CA ASP A 532 39.99 -18.80 0.87
C ASP A 532 39.93 -18.34 -0.61
N GLU A 533 41.02 -17.75 -1.12
CA GLU A 533 41.11 -17.32 -2.52
C GLU A 533 41.03 -18.47 -3.52
N ASN A 534 41.77 -19.57 -3.29
CA ASN A 534 41.69 -20.77 -4.13
C ASN A 534 40.29 -21.40 -4.09
N PHE A 535 39.63 -21.43 -2.93
CA PHE A 535 38.25 -21.93 -2.83
C PHE A 535 37.29 -21.06 -3.64
N TYR A 536 37.38 -19.74 -3.52
CA TYR A 536 36.61 -18.81 -4.33
C TYR A 536 36.83 -19.04 -5.84
N ASN A 537 38.08 -19.15 -6.28
CA ASN A 537 38.42 -19.35 -7.68
C ASN A 537 37.93 -20.72 -8.20
N ILE A 538 37.94 -21.77 -7.37
CA ILE A 538 37.37 -23.07 -7.71
C ILE A 538 35.85 -22.98 -7.88
N MET A 539 35.15 -22.37 -6.93
CA MET A 539 33.68 -22.30 -6.96
C MET A 539 33.14 -21.39 -8.07
N THR A 540 33.90 -20.37 -8.47
CA THR A 540 33.58 -19.48 -9.60
C THR A 540 34.04 -20.02 -10.96
N GLY A 541 34.82 -21.11 -10.97
CA GLY A 541 35.35 -21.72 -12.20
C GLY A 541 36.64 -21.10 -12.74
N ALA A 542 37.20 -20.10 -12.06
CA ALA A 542 38.47 -19.47 -12.41
C ALA A 542 39.70 -20.37 -12.15
N LEU A 543 39.55 -21.42 -11.33
CA LEU A 543 40.60 -22.42 -11.08
C LEU A 543 40.02 -23.84 -11.17
N ASN A 544 40.60 -24.67 -12.03
CA ASN A 544 40.19 -26.06 -12.14
C ASN A 544 40.57 -26.86 -10.86
N PRO A 545 39.64 -27.63 -10.24
CA PRO A 545 39.90 -28.36 -8.99
C PRO A 545 41.02 -29.41 -9.09
N GLN A 546 41.13 -30.12 -10.22
CA GLN A 546 42.18 -31.13 -10.41
C GLN A 546 43.54 -30.45 -10.56
N ALA A 547 43.60 -29.35 -11.31
CA ALA A 547 44.81 -28.55 -11.44
C ALA A 547 45.23 -27.96 -10.07
N ALA A 548 44.28 -27.49 -9.25
CA ALA A 548 44.55 -26.99 -7.92
C ALA A 548 45.18 -28.06 -7.00
N PHE A 549 44.71 -29.30 -7.10
CA PHE A 549 45.29 -30.43 -6.36
C PHE A 549 46.71 -30.77 -6.85
N ILE A 550 46.90 -30.94 -8.16
CA ILE A 550 48.20 -31.28 -8.76
C ILE A 550 49.26 -30.20 -8.49
N GLN A 551 48.87 -28.92 -8.52
CA GLN A 551 49.75 -27.79 -8.25
C GLN A 551 50.00 -27.54 -6.74
N GLY A 552 49.45 -28.38 -5.86
CA GLY A 552 49.58 -28.22 -4.41
C GLY A 552 48.81 -27.04 -3.80
N LYS A 553 47.93 -26.40 -4.57
CA LYS A 553 47.06 -25.28 -4.15
C LYS A 553 45.85 -25.71 -3.33
N MET A 554 45.53 -27.00 -3.37
CA MET A 554 44.50 -27.68 -2.57
C MET A 554 45.05 -29.04 -2.12
N LYS A 555 44.87 -29.39 -0.84
CA LYS A 555 45.16 -30.73 -0.31
C LYS A 555 43.85 -31.47 -0.08
N ILE A 556 43.84 -32.76 -0.40
CA ILE A 556 42.69 -33.65 -0.18
C ILE A 556 43.13 -34.75 0.79
N LYS A 557 42.28 -35.03 1.79
CA LYS A 557 42.42 -36.19 2.69
C LYS A 557 41.11 -36.97 2.70
N GLY A 558 41.18 -38.30 2.73
CA GLY A 558 40.01 -39.18 2.69
C GLY A 558 39.80 -39.86 1.33
N SER A 559 38.56 -40.20 1.00
CA SER A 559 38.19 -40.94 -0.20
C SER A 559 38.29 -40.07 -1.45
N MET A 560 39.16 -40.45 -2.39
CA MET A 560 39.26 -39.79 -3.70
C MET A 560 37.96 -39.88 -4.51
N ALA A 561 37.19 -40.97 -4.36
CA ALA A 561 35.90 -41.10 -5.02
C ALA A 561 34.85 -40.13 -4.46
N ALA A 562 34.88 -39.86 -3.14
CA ALA A 562 34.07 -38.82 -2.53
C ALA A 562 34.54 -37.43 -3.00
N ALA A 563 35.85 -37.21 -3.01
CA ALA A 563 36.42 -35.93 -3.41
C ALA A 563 36.08 -35.54 -4.86
N MET A 564 36.11 -36.50 -5.80
CA MET A 564 35.75 -36.27 -7.21
C MET A 564 34.27 -35.92 -7.42
N LYS A 565 33.38 -36.29 -6.48
CA LYS A 565 31.95 -35.93 -6.54
C LYS A 565 31.65 -34.54 -6.02
N PHE A 566 32.56 -33.93 -5.25
CA PHE A 566 32.43 -32.56 -4.80
C PHE A 566 32.79 -31.60 -5.94
N THR A 567 31.79 -31.17 -6.69
CA THR A 567 31.95 -30.27 -7.85
C THR A 567 31.16 -28.97 -7.64
N PRO A 568 31.63 -27.82 -8.18
CA PRO A 568 30.88 -26.56 -8.09
C PRO A 568 29.43 -26.66 -8.62
N ASP A 569 29.18 -27.53 -9.60
CA ASP A 569 27.86 -27.73 -10.21
C ASP A 569 26.81 -28.30 -9.24
N LEU A 570 27.24 -28.94 -8.15
CA LEU A 570 26.36 -29.31 -7.04
C LEU A 570 25.56 -28.11 -6.55
N PHE A 571 26.20 -26.94 -6.51
CA PHE A 571 25.69 -25.72 -5.90
C PHE A 571 25.38 -24.59 -6.90
N LYS A 572 25.50 -24.84 -8.21
CA LYS A 572 25.02 -23.88 -9.23
C LYS A 572 23.49 -23.93 -9.34
N THR A 573 22.88 -22.74 -9.41
CA THR A 573 21.48 -22.54 -9.79
C THR A 573 21.33 -22.61 -11.30
N SER A 574 20.22 -23.16 -11.79
CA SER A 574 19.90 -23.36 -13.22
C SER A 574 19.59 -22.06 -13.99
N ALA A 575 20.00 -20.89 -13.48
CA ALA A 575 19.86 -19.62 -14.17
C ALA A 575 21.10 -19.36 -15.04
N LYS A 576 20.96 -19.55 -16.35
CA LYS A 576 21.88 -18.94 -17.33
C LYS A 576 21.82 -17.42 -17.17
N ILE A 577 22.99 -16.78 -17.10
CA ILE A 577 23.17 -15.33 -17.31
C ILE A 577 22.89 -15.03 -18.78
#